data_AF-A0A4Q0AI62-F1
#
_entry.id   AF-A0A4Q0AI62-F1
#
_cell.length_a   1.000
_cell.length_b   1.000
_cell.length_c   1.000
_cell.angle_alpha   90.00
_cell.angle_beta   90.00
_cell.angle_gamma   90.00
#
_symmetry.space_group_name_H-M   'P 1'
#
loop_
_entity.id
_entity.type
_entity.pdbx_description
1 polymer ?
#
loop_
_entity_poly.entity_id
_entity_poly.type
_entity_poly.pdbx_seq_one_letter_code
_entity_poly.pdbx_strand_id
1 'polypeptide(L)'
;MRKNGNPAPQRILAEGLAPEDFLSYYKQQFRWARGSLELLFAYNPLFRRGLTAAQKVQYLASSSYYLSGIIVLVNALLPLTYFFFSVKPLTINTMTLALIFLPYIFVILYTLQLTSNFTYTFRALSFSLGSAIIYIKALWHTMIRKKNGFAVTSKTKVKGNHGRLVIPHLTYIGLVITGVTWGVMREGWSASMLSNIAWACIYIAAFVPFISAAFEGSRNVSKQKRTTRDPKLKKFEVPV
;
A
#
# COMPACT_ATOMS: atom_id res chain seq x y z
N MET A 1 -8.65 -32.57 -31.34
CA MET A 1 -9.91 -31.85 -31.09
C MET A 1 -10.38 -32.12 -29.66
N ARG A 2 -10.30 -31.15 -28.74
CA ARG A 2 -10.92 -31.27 -27.41
C ARG A 2 -12.36 -30.76 -27.51
N LYS A 3 -13.33 -31.68 -27.49
CA LYS A 3 -14.74 -31.39 -27.17
C LYS A 3 -14.83 -31.07 -25.68
N ASN A 4 -15.73 -30.16 -25.32
CA ASN A 4 -16.10 -29.69 -23.99
C ASN A 4 -15.39 -28.38 -23.59
N GLY A 5 -16.13 -27.28 -23.76
CA GLY A 5 -15.77 -25.90 -23.38
C GLY A 5 -15.73 -25.65 -21.88
N ASN A 6 -15.28 -26.62 -21.07
CA ASN A 6 -14.88 -26.33 -19.70
C ASN A 6 -13.45 -25.76 -19.73
N PRO A 7 -13.20 -24.57 -19.16
CA PRO A 7 -11.84 -24.08 -19.01
C PRO A 7 -11.03 -25.15 -18.26
N ALA A 8 -9.86 -25.50 -18.78
CA ALA A 8 -8.99 -26.48 -18.15
C ALA A 8 -8.78 -26.07 -16.67
N PRO A 9 -8.91 -26.99 -15.70
CA PRO A 9 -8.68 -26.67 -14.31
C PRO A 9 -7.28 -26.06 -14.18
N GLN A 10 -7.18 -24.90 -13.53
CA GLN A 10 -5.91 -24.22 -13.30
C GLN A 10 -4.99 -25.18 -12.54
N ARG A 11 -4.03 -25.78 -13.23
CA ARG A 11 -3.10 -26.73 -12.64
C ARG A 11 -2.08 -25.95 -11.83
N ILE A 12 -2.13 -26.08 -10.51
CA ILE A 12 -1.10 -25.52 -9.62
C ILE A 12 0.20 -26.27 -9.92
N LEU A 13 1.18 -25.59 -10.51
CA LEU A 13 2.48 -26.17 -10.89
C LEU A 13 3.56 -25.95 -9.82
N ALA A 14 3.34 -25.00 -8.92
CA ALA A 14 4.23 -24.68 -7.81
C ALA A 14 3.46 -24.00 -6.67
N GLU A 15 3.81 -24.31 -5.43
CA GLU A 15 3.30 -23.65 -4.23
C GLU A 15 4.43 -22.85 -3.57
N GLY A 16 4.25 -21.54 -3.45
CA GLY A 16 5.19 -20.65 -2.79
C GLY A 16 4.69 -20.25 -1.40
N LEU A 17 5.61 -20.16 -0.44
CA LEU A 17 5.29 -19.61 0.89
C LEU A 17 5.17 -18.08 0.81
N ALA A 18 4.03 -17.55 1.22
CA ALA A 18 3.82 -16.12 1.38
C ALA A 18 4.45 -15.60 2.70
N PRO A 19 4.76 -14.29 2.82
CA PRO A 19 5.23 -13.73 4.07
C PRO A 19 4.21 -13.92 5.19
N GLU A 20 4.65 -14.47 6.33
CA GLU A 20 3.80 -14.69 7.51
C GLU A 20 3.75 -13.49 8.47
N ASP A 21 4.58 -12.47 8.23
CA ASP A 21 4.67 -11.27 9.05
C ASP A 21 4.94 -10.00 8.25
N PHE A 22 4.61 -8.87 8.87
CA PHE A 22 4.72 -7.55 8.27
C PHE A 22 6.15 -7.16 7.87
N LEU A 23 7.17 -7.54 8.65
CA LEU A 23 8.56 -7.19 8.34
C LEU A 23 9.05 -7.96 7.10
N SER A 24 8.68 -9.24 7.01
CA SER A 24 8.96 -10.08 5.86
C SER A 24 8.30 -9.54 4.59
N TYR A 25 7.02 -9.11 4.68
CA TYR A 25 6.33 -8.40 3.60
C TYR A 25 7.06 -7.11 3.21
N TYR A 26 7.38 -6.25 4.19
CA TYR A 26 8.06 -4.97 3.96
C TYR A 26 9.39 -5.15 3.23
N LYS A 27 10.21 -6.11 3.67
CA LYS A 27 11.50 -6.43 3.02
C LYS A 27 11.30 -6.96 1.61
N GLN A 28 10.30 -7.82 1.39
CA GLN A 28 10.00 -8.35 0.06
C GLN A 28 9.58 -7.24 -0.91
N GLN A 29 8.63 -6.39 -0.52
CA GLN A 29 8.21 -5.24 -1.32
C GLN A 29 9.37 -4.29 -1.63
N PHE A 30 10.22 -4.02 -0.64
CA PHE A 30 11.40 -3.19 -0.85
C PHE A 30 12.33 -3.77 -1.90
N ARG A 31 12.59 -5.09 -1.87
CA ARG A 31 13.45 -5.76 -2.87
C ARG A 31 12.85 -5.74 -4.27
N TRP A 32 11.55 -6.01 -4.38
CA TRP A 32 10.86 -5.96 -5.68
C TRP A 32 10.89 -4.54 -6.27
N ALA A 33 10.50 -3.55 -5.47
CA ALA A 33 10.55 -2.15 -5.87
C ALA A 33 11.96 -1.72 -6.27
N ARG A 34 12.96 -2.12 -5.48
CA ARG A 34 14.36 -1.81 -5.75
C ARG A 34 14.82 -2.37 -7.08
N GLY A 35 14.67 -3.68 -7.30
CA GLY A 35 15.13 -4.33 -8.53
C GLY A 35 14.43 -3.81 -9.78
N SER A 36 13.12 -3.55 -9.68
CA SER A 36 12.35 -2.97 -10.78
C SER A 36 12.77 -1.52 -11.09
N LEU A 37 13.01 -0.70 -10.08
CA LEU A 37 13.47 0.67 -10.31
C LEU A 37 14.93 0.71 -10.81
N GLU A 38 15.79 -0.23 -10.40
CA GLU A 38 17.12 -0.40 -11.00
C GLU A 38 17.02 -0.80 -12.47
N LEU A 39 16.12 -1.72 -12.82
CA LEU A 39 15.84 -2.06 -14.21
C LEU A 39 15.43 -0.83 -15.01
N LEU A 40 14.55 0.00 -14.44
CA LEU A 40 14.07 1.22 -15.08
C LEU A 40 15.17 2.27 -15.29
N PHE A 41 15.92 2.61 -14.24
CA PHE A 41 16.84 3.74 -14.26
C PHE A 41 18.28 3.39 -14.64
N ALA A 42 18.78 2.20 -14.29
CA ALA A 42 20.16 1.82 -14.58
C ALA A 42 20.28 1.12 -15.93
N TYR A 43 19.30 0.27 -16.30
CA TYR A 43 19.36 -0.52 -17.54
C TYR A 43 18.52 0.04 -18.67
N ASN A 44 17.44 0.77 -18.35
CA ASN A 44 16.53 1.44 -19.27
C ASN A 44 16.07 0.55 -20.46
N PRO A 45 14.93 -0.17 -20.32
CA PRO A 45 14.43 -1.10 -21.34
C PRO A 45 14.21 -0.46 -22.73
N LEU A 46 13.95 0.85 -22.81
CA LEU A 46 13.70 1.54 -24.08
C LEU A 46 14.89 1.46 -25.05
N PHE A 47 16.11 1.56 -24.51
CA PHE A 47 17.33 1.59 -25.29
C PHE A 47 18.03 0.22 -25.37
N ARG A 48 17.45 -0.82 -24.76
CA ARG A 48 17.98 -2.18 -24.87
C ARG A 48 17.76 -2.75 -26.28
N ARG A 49 18.86 -3.19 -26.89
CA ARG A 49 18.85 -3.94 -28.16
C ARG A 49 18.32 -5.36 -27.91
N GLY A 50 17.68 -5.95 -28.92
CA GLY A 50 17.16 -7.32 -28.87
C GLY A 50 15.76 -7.47 -28.26
N LEU A 51 15.12 -6.38 -27.80
CA LEU A 51 13.73 -6.39 -27.35
C LEU A 51 12.79 -5.85 -28.43
N THR A 52 11.65 -6.52 -28.62
CA THR A 52 10.55 -6.01 -29.43
C THR A 52 9.88 -4.82 -28.75
N ALA A 53 9.14 -4.00 -29.51
CA ALA A 53 8.41 -2.85 -28.94
C ALA A 53 7.43 -3.28 -27.84
N ALA A 54 6.71 -4.39 -28.03
CA ALA A 54 5.79 -4.94 -27.03
C ALA A 54 6.52 -5.34 -25.74
N GLN A 55 7.68 -5.99 -25.85
CA GLN A 55 8.49 -6.35 -24.68
C GLN A 55 9.00 -5.10 -23.94
N LYS A 56 9.43 -4.06 -24.67
CA LYS A 56 9.85 -2.80 -24.05
C LYS A 56 8.72 -2.16 -23.24
N VAL A 57 7.52 -2.11 -23.81
CA VAL A 57 6.33 -1.60 -23.11
C VAL A 57 6.02 -2.45 -21.87
N GLN A 58 6.08 -3.77 -21.97
CA GLN A 58 5.87 -4.65 -20.82
C GLN A 58 6.87 -4.41 -19.69
N TYR A 59 8.17 -4.34 -20.01
CA TYR A 59 9.19 -4.03 -19.02
C TYR A 59 8.99 -2.66 -18.37
N LEU A 60 8.64 -1.64 -19.17
CA LEU A 60 8.32 -0.32 -18.65
C LEU A 60 7.09 -0.34 -17.75
N ALA A 61 6.00 -0.97 -18.16
CA ALA A 61 4.76 -1.05 -17.39
C ALA A 61 5.00 -1.71 -16.03
N SER A 62 5.66 -2.88 -16.00
CA SER A 62 5.95 -3.58 -14.75
C SER A 62 6.95 -2.84 -13.86
N SER A 63 7.96 -2.20 -14.45
CA SER A 63 9.01 -1.52 -13.66
C SER A 63 8.55 -0.17 -13.12
N SER A 64 7.76 0.58 -13.91
CA SER A 64 7.23 1.88 -13.52
C SER A 64 6.11 1.82 -12.49
N TYR A 65 5.49 0.65 -12.27
CA TYR A 65 4.49 0.45 -11.21
C TYR A 65 4.97 0.98 -9.85
N TYR A 66 6.25 0.81 -9.50
CA TYR A 66 6.78 1.27 -8.22
C TYR A 66 6.93 2.80 -8.11
N LEU A 67 6.86 3.54 -9.22
CA LEU A 67 6.73 5.01 -9.18
C LEU A 67 5.35 5.45 -8.65
N SER A 68 4.35 4.56 -8.59
CA SER A 68 3.07 4.84 -7.95
C SER A 68 3.21 5.30 -6.50
N GLY A 69 4.30 4.96 -5.80
CA GLY A 69 4.58 5.49 -4.47
C GLY A 69 4.61 7.02 -4.42
N ILE A 70 5.11 7.68 -5.48
CA ILE A 70 5.08 9.14 -5.62
C ILE A 70 3.65 9.62 -5.77
N ILE A 71 2.87 8.96 -6.63
CA ILE A 71 1.48 9.34 -6.89
C ILE A 71 0.65 9.24 -5.61
N VAL A 72 0.76 8.13 -4.86
CA VAL A 72 0.08 7.95 -3.58
C VAL A 72 0.50 9.03 -2.57
N LEU A 73 1.80 9.33 -2.48
CA LEU A 73 2.30 10.37 -1.57
C LEU A 73 1.76 11.76 -1.95
N VAL A 74 1.87 12.16 -3.21
CA VAL A 74 1.36 13.45 -3.70
C VAL A 74 -0.14 13.56 -3.42
N ASN A 75 -0.93 12.55 -3.76
CA ASN A 75 -2.37 12.57 -3.54
C ASN A 75 -2.75 12.61 -2.06
N ALA A 76 -2.01 11.93 -1.18
CA ALA A 76 -2.21 12.04 0.26
C ALA A 76 -1.86 13.44 0.78
N LEU A 77 -0.86 14.11 0.20
CA LEU A 77 -0.46 15.46 0.62
C LEU A 77 -1.39 16.56 0.11
N LEU A 78 -2.17 16.34 -0.96
CA LEU A 78 -3.06 17.36 -1.55
C LEU A 78 -4.05 17.99 -0.54
N PRO A 79 -4.78 17.24 0.31
CA PRO A 79 -5.64 17.85 1.33
C PRO A 79 -4.86 18.68 2.35
N LEU A 80 -3.63 18.29 2.67
CA LEU A 80 -2.83 19.01 3.65
C LEU A 80 -2.46 20.41 3.13
N THR A 81 -2.19 20.55 1.84
CA THR A 81 -1.90 21.88 1.26
C THR A 81 -3.12 22.80 1.36
N TYR A 82 -4.32 22.24 1.18
CA TYR A 82 -5.58 22.96 1.39
C TYR A 82 -5.77 23.35 2.85
N PHE A 83 -5.66 22.37 3.76
CA PHE A 83 -5.86 22.55 5.19
C PHE A 83 -4.95 23.64 5.76
N PHE A 84 -3.65 23.58 5.50
CA PHE A 84 -2.70 24.55 6.06
C PHE A 84 -2.64 25.87 5.31
N PHE A 85 -2.73 25.86 3.97
CA PHE A 85 -2.38 27.03 3.14
C PHE A 85 -3.51 27.58 2.27
N SER A 86 -4.73 27.05 2.34
CA SER A 86 -5.87 27.44 1.48
C SER A 86 -5.62 27.21 -0.01
N VAL A 87 -4.59 26.44 -0.38
CA VAL A 87 -4.26 26.21 -1.78
C VAL A 87 -5.32 25.29 -2.36
N LYS A 88 -6.07 25.78 -3.35
CA LYS A 88 -7.10 25.02 -4.09
C LYS A 88 -6.48 24.52 -5.39
N PRO A 89 -6.08 23.23 -5.50
CA PRO A 89 -5.50 22.71 -6.73
C PRO A 89 -6.52 22.66 -7.87
N LEU A 90 -7.80 22.55 -7.52
CA LEU A 90 -8.92 22.47 -8.45
C LEU A 90 -10.00 23.49 -8.05
N THR A 91 -10.37 24.34 -8.99
CA THR A 91 -11.48 25.29 -8.88
C THR A 91 -12.66 24.77 -9.70
N ILE A 92 -13.43 23.85 -9.11
CA ILE A 92 -14.60 23.23 -9.73
C ILE A 92 -15.74 23.13 -8.72
N ASN A 93 -16.98 23.24 -9.19
CA ASN A 93 -18.16 23.02 -8.35
C ASN A 93 -18.16 21.57 -7.82
N THR A 94 -18.51 21.38 -6.54
CA THR A 94 -18.49 20.08 -5.88
C THR A 94 -19.38 19.03 -6.56
N MET A 95 -20.54 19.42 -7.09
CA MET A 95 -21.43 18.49 -7.80
C MET A 95 -20.85 18.09 -9.15
N THR A 96 -20.27 19.04 -9.90
CA THR A 96 -19.56 18.71 -11.14
C THR A 96 -18.38 17.78 -10.88
N LEU A 97 -17.61 18.02 -9.81
CA LEU A 97 -16.53 17.13 -9.41
C LEU A 97 -17.06 15.72 -9.10
N ALA A 98 -18.15 15.61 -8.32
CA ALA A 98 -18.74 14.32 -7.99
C ALA A 98 -19.25 13.57 -9.23
N LEU A 99 -19.88 14.27 -10.19
CA LEU A 99 -20.38 13.71 -11.45
C LEU A 99 -19.26 13.14 -12.34
N ILE A 100 -18.06 13.72 -12.29
CA ILE A 100 -16.90 13.20 -13.03
C ILE A 100 -16.22 12.08 -12.23
N PHE A 101 -16.03 12.30 -10.92
CA PHE A 101 -15.20 11.47 -10.07
C PHE A 101 -15.84 10.13 -9.73
N LEU A 102 -17.14 10.09 -9.44
CA LEU A 102 -17.82 8.85 -9.06
C LEU A 102 -17.82 7.82 -10.20
N PRO A 103 -18.24 8.14 -11.45
CA PRO A 103 -18.17 7.18 -12.55
C PRO A 103 -16.75 6.71 -12.82
N TYR A 104 -15.77 7.62 -12.75
CA TYR A 104 -14.35 7.28 -12.91
C TYR A 104 -13.90 6.22 -11.88
N ILE A 105 -14.23 6.40 -10.60
CA ILE A 105 -13.89 5.43 -9.55
C ILE A 105 -14.60 4.09 -9.77
N PHE A 106 -15.88 4.09 -10.14
CA PHE A 106 -16.60 2.85 -10.41
C PHE A 106 -16.00 2.06 -11.58
N VAL A 107 -15.65 2.75 -12.67
CA VAL A 107 -14.98 2.13 -13.82
C VAL A 107 -13.65 1.52 -13.40
N ILE A 108 -12.81 2.24 -12.64
CA ILE A 108 -11.53 1.71 -12.15
C ILE A 108 -11.72 0.48 -11.28
N LEU A 109 -12.63 0.55 -10.29
CA LEU A 109 -12.86 -0.56 -9.38
C LEU A 109 -13.42 -1.78 -10.12
N TYR A 110 -14.31 -1.56 -11.09
CA TYR A 110 -14.85 -2.62 -11.92
C TYR A 110 -13.77 -3.26 -12.80
N THR A 111 -12.92 -2.48 -13.45
CA THR A 111 -11.79 -2.99 -14.24
C THR A 111 -10.79 -3.76 -13.37
N LEU A 112 -10.50 -3.29 -12.16
CA LEU A 112 -9.66 -4.03 -11.20
C LEU A 112 -10.28 -5.36 -10.80
N GLN A 113 -11.60 -5.40 -10.56
CA GLN A 113 -12.27 -6.65 -10.26
C GLN A 113 -12.25 -7.61 -11.45
N LEU A 114 -12.58 -7.14 -12.64
CA LEU A 114 -12.52 -7.97 -13.86
C LEU A 114 -11.12 -8.57 -14.08
N THR A 115 -10.08 -7.74 -14.00
CA THR A 115 -8.69 -8.17 -14.26
C THR A 115 -8.10 -9.06 -13.17
N SER A 116 -8.69 -9.06 -11.97
CA SER A 116 -8.32 -9.94 -10.86
C SER A 116 -9.22 -11.16 -10.70
N ASN A 117 -10.09 -11.46 -11.68
CA ASN A 117 -11.10 -12.52 -11.56
C ASN A 117 -11.97 -12.37 -10.31
N PHE A 118 -12.32 -11.13 -9.96
CA PHE A 118 -13.14 -10.75 -8.80
C PHE A 118 -12.55 -11.14 -7.44
N THR A 119 -11.23 -11.33 -7.37
CA THR A 119 -10.52 -11.65 -6.11
C THR A 119 -9.92 -10.43 -5.42
N TYR A 120 -10.05 -9.23 -6.02
CA TYR A 120 -9.49 -8.02 -5.44
C TYR A 120 -10.23 -7.62 -4.17
N THR A 121 -9.46 -7.37 -3.10
CA THR A 121 -10.00 -7.04 -1.78
C THR A 121 -9.55 -5.65 -1.33
N PHE A 122 -10.30 -5.07 -0.39
CA PHE A 122 -9.88 -3.85 0.28
C PHE A 122 -8.51 -4.00 0.98
N ARG A 123 -8.19 -5.20 1.49
CA ARG A 123 -6.86 -5.48 2.05
C ARG A 123 -5.77 -5.39 0.99
N ALA A 124 -6.00 -5.91 -0.21
CA ALA A 124 -5.04 -5.77 -1.32
C ALA A 124 -4.82 -4.30 -1.71
N LEU A 125 -5.90 -3.50 -1.79
CA LEU A 125 -5.82 -2.06 -1.99
C LEU A 125 -5.01 -1.36 -0.89
N SER A 126 -5.33 -1.67 0.37
CA SER A 126 -4.66 -1.11 1.53
C SER A 126 -3.15 -1.38 1.52
N PHE A 127 -2.74 -2.61 1.21
CA PHE A 127 -1.32 -2.97 1.15
C PHE A 127 -0.62 -2.34 -0.06
N SER A 128 -1.30 -2.21 -1.20
CA SER A 128 -0.78 -1.50 -2.38
C SER A 128 -0.49 -0.02 -2.07
N LEU A 129 -1.47 0.69 -1.49
CA LEU A 129 -1.32 2.11 -1.12
C LEU A 129 -0.38 2.30 0.07
N GLY A 130 -0.50 1.46 1.10
CA GLY A 130 0.34 1.51 2.30
C GLY A 130 1.82 1.30 2.01
N SER A 131 2.15 0.54 0.96
CA SER A 131 3.53 0.30 0.51
C SER A 131 4.18 1.50 -0.18
N ALA A 132 3.47 2.61 -0.41
CA ALA A 132 4.03 3.79 -1.08
C ALA A 132 5.34 4.28 -0.44
N ILE A 133 5.44 4.29 0.89
CA ILE A 133 6.65 4.69 1.62
C ILE A 133 7.81 3.73 1.35
N ILE A 134 7.53 2.43 1.19
CA ILE A 134 8.52 1.42 0.82
C ILE A 134 9.07 1.75 -0.57
N TYR A 135 8.18 2.10 -1.50
CA TYR A 135 8.54 2.42 -2.88
C TYR A 135 9.34 3.72 -2.97
N ILE A 136 8.96 4.76 -2.22
CA ILE A 136 9.73 6.01 -2.12
C ILE A 136 11.14 5.74 -1.58
N LYS A 137 11.25 4.91 -0.54
CA LYS A 137 12.56 4.53 0.01
C LYS A 137 13.39 3.76 -1.01
N ALA A 138 12.79 2.83 -1.75
CA ALA A 138 13.47 2.06 -2.78
C ALA A 138 13.94 2.98 -3.92
N LEU A 139 13.09 3.91 -4.36
CA LEU A 139 13.40 4.93 -5.35
C LEU A 139 14.57 5.81 -4.91
N TRP A 140 14.52 6.35 -3.70
CA TRP A 140 15.61 7.16 -3.14
C TRP A 140 16.93 6.40 -3.18
N HIS A 141 16.93 5.16 -2.67
CA HIS A 141 18.12 4.31 -2.73
C HIS A 141 18.61 4.14 -4.17
N THR A 142 17.71 4.06 -5.16
CA THR A 142 18.05 3.74 -6.58
C THR A 142 18.72 4.93 -7.22
N MET A 143 18.19 6.12 -6.97
CA MET A 143 18.78 7.37 -7.43
C MET A 143 20.20 7.57 -6.87
N ILE A 144 20.43 7.27 -5.58
CA ILE A 144 21.77 7.40 -4.96
C ILE A 144 22.70 6.20 -5.21
N ARG A 145 22.28 5.21 -6.01
CA ARG A 145 23.05 3.99 -6.32
C ARG A 145 23.62 3.28 -5.09
N LYS A 146 22.87 3.28 -3.97
CA LYS A 146 23.33 2.64 -2.73
C LYS A 146 23.53 1.14 -2.94
N LYS A 147 24.75 0.64 -2.71
CA LYS A 147 25.05 -0.80 -2.68
C LYS A 147 24.32 -1.43 -1.50
N ASN A 148 23.47 -2.41 -1.76
CA ASN A 148 22.80 -3.18 -0.71
C ASN A 148 23.28 -4.64 -0.77
N GLY A 149 23.56 -5.23 0.39
CA GLY A 149 23.72 -6.68 0.51
C GLY A 149 22.36 -7.39 0.35
N PHE A 150 22.36 -8.56 -0.29
CA PHE A 150 21.16 -9.39 -0.39
C PHE A 150 20.89 -10.06 0.95
N ALA A 151 20.00 -9.47 1.76
CA ALA A 151 19.49 -10.14 2.95
C ALA A 151 18.38 -11.12 2.53
N VAL A 152 18.58 -12.40 2.82
CA VAL A 152 17.55 -13.43 2.63
C VAL A 152 16.37 -13.11 3.55
N THR A 153 15.15 -13.10 3.01
CA THR A 153 13.95 -12.96 3.83
C THR A 153 13.85 -14.19 4.73
N SER A 154 13.73 -13.97 6.04
CA SER A 154 13.53 -15.06 7.01
C SER A 154 12.29 -15.86 6.61
N LYS A 155 12.41 -17.19 6.56
CA LYS A 155 11.28 -18.10 6.35
C LYS A 155 10.50 -18.36 7.65
N THR A 156 11.01 -17.88 8.79
CA THR A 156 10.36 -17.96 10.09
C THR A 156 9.83 -16.59 10.52
N LYS A 157 8.62 -16.60 11.08
CA LYS A 157 7.92 -15.42 11.62
C LYS A 157 8.79 -14.66 12.62
N VAL A 158 9.15 -13.42 12.29
CA VAL A 158 9.84 -12.54 13.25
C VAL A 158 8.78 -11.91 14.16
N LYS A 159 8.67 -12.40 15.40
CA LYS A 159 7.78 -11.82 16.41
C LYS A 159 8.29 -10.43 16.81
N GLY A 160 7.46 -9.39 16.63
CA GLY A 160 7.85 -8.04 17.02
C GLY A 160 6.80 -6.98 16.68
N ASN A 161 6.90 -5.83 17.35
CA ASN A 161 6.17 -4.60 16.99
C ASN A 161 7.00 -3.84 15.95
N HIS A 162 6.40 -3.56 14.78
CA HIS A 162 7.06 -2.87 13.68
C HIS A 162 6.54 -1.43 13.48
N GLY A 163 5.97 -0.82 14.54
CA GLY A 163 5.40 0.53 14.50
C GLY A 163 6.33 1.61 13.93
N ARG A 164 7.66 1.46 14.10
CA ARG A 164 8.65 2.37 13.50
C ARG A 164 8.57 2.43 11.96
N LEU A 165 8.16 1.35 11.31
CA LEU A 165 8.05 1.28 9.84
C LEU A 165 6.82 2.02 9.29
N VAL A 166 5.82 2.30 10.15
CA VAL A 166 4.58 3.00 9.78
C VAL A 166 4.49 4.41 10.39
N ILE A 167 5.59 4.93 10.96
CA ILE A 167 5.68 6.31 11.45
C ILE A 167 5.22 7.32 10.39
N PRO A 168 5.60 7.21 9.10
CA PRO A 168 5.13 8.17 8.10
C PRO A 168 3.60 8.19 7.93
N HIS A 169 2.94 7.02 8.03
CA HIS A 169 1.47 6.95 7.98
C HIS A 169 0.82 7.55 9.23
N LEU A 170 1.40 7.30 10.41
CA LEU A 170 0.93 7.90 11.66
C LEU A 170 1.12 9.42 11.68
N THR A 171 2.26 9.89 11.14
CA THR A 171 2.56 11.32 10.98
C THR A 171 1.55 11.97 10.05
N TYR A 172 1.23 11.32 8.92
CA TYR A 172 0.18 11.77 8.02
C TYR A 172 -1.18 11.91 8.73
N ILE A 173 -1.60 10.92 9.52
CA ILE A 173 -2.85 10.99 10.29
C ILE A 173 -2.83 12.18 11.26
N GLY A 174 -1.72 12.40 11.98
CA GLY A 174 -1.55 13.55 12.86
C GLY A 174 -1.63 14.90 12.13
N LEU A 175 -1.02 14.99 10.93
CA LEU A 175 -1.09 16.17 10.08
C LEU A 175 -2.51 16.41 9.54
N VAL A 176 -3.26 15.36 9.22
CA VAL A 176 -4.68 15.50 8.81
C VAL A 176 -5.51 16.02 9.98
N ILE A 177 -5.36 15.47 11.19
CA ILE A 177 -6.14 15.92 12.35
C ILE A 177 -5.87 17.39 12.64
N THR A 178 -4.59 17.76 12.77
CA THR A 178 -4.18 19.14 13.04
C THR A 178 -4.55 20.09 11.90
N GLY A 179 -4.39 19.65 10.65
CA GLY A 179 -4.77 20.40 9.47
C GLY A 179 -6.27 20.64 9.37
N VAL A 180 -7.10 19.63 9.67
CA VAL A 180 -8.56 19.79 9.67
C VAL A 180 -8.99 20.79 10.74
N THR A 181 -8.45 20.68 11.95
CA THR A 181 -8.74 21.66 13.02
C THR A 181 -8.37 23.07 12.56
N TRP A 182 -7.16 23.27 12.04
CA TRP A 182 -6.69 24.57 11.56
C TRP A 182 -7.53 25.11 10.39
N GLY A 183 -7.84 24.26 9.41
CA GLY A 183 -8.65 24.62 8.25
C GLY A 183 -10.07 25.04 8.64
N VAL A 184 -10.74 24.30 9.54
CA VAL A 184 -12.09 24.67 10.01
C VAL A 184 -12.05 26.00 10.76
N MET A 185 -11.04 26.25 11.58
CA MET A 185 -10.90 27.54 12.28
C MET A 185 -10.68 28.72 11.31
N ARG A 186 -9.99 28.49 10.19
CA ARG A 186 -9.66 29.53 9.21
C ARG A 186 -10.83 29.91 8.31
N GLU A 187 -11.59 28.93 7.81
CA GLU A 187 -12.59 29.15 6.75
C GLU A 187 -13.97 28.50 7.02
N GLY A 188 -14.13 27.82 8.17
CA GLY A 188 -15.36 27.12 8.53
C GLY A 188 -15.61 25.86 7.70
N TRP A 189 -16.86 25.40 7.74
CA TRP A 189 -17.31 24.21 7.00
C TRP A 189 -17.68 24.56 5.57
N SER A 190 -16.66 24.79 4.74
CA SER A 190 -16.84 25.06 3.31
C SER A 190 -17.01 23.75 2.50
N ALA A 191 -17.60 23.83 1.31
CA ALA A 191 -17.71 22.66 0.42
C ALA A 191 -16.33 22.09 0.05
N SER A 192 -15.35 22.97 -0.17
CA SER A 192 -13.96 22.58 -0.41
C SER A 192 -13.32 21.90 0.81
N MET A 193 -13.65 22.36 2.03
CA MET A 193 -13.21 21.70 3.26
C MET A 193 -13.75 20.27 3.35
N LEU A 194 -15.05 20.09 3.10
CA LEU A 194 -15.70 18.77 3.11
C LEU A 194 -15.09 17.83 2.07
N SER A 195 -14.83 18.30 0.85
CA SER A 195 -14.20 17.50 -0.21
C SER A 195 -12.79 17.05 0.17
N ASN A 196 -11.97 17.93 0.76
CA ASN A 196 -10.61 17.58 1.18
C ASN A 196 -10.60 16.64 2.39
N ILE A 197 -11.52 16.81 3.35
CA ILE A 197 -11.73 15.87 4.46
C ILE A 197 -12.11 14.49 3.91
N ALA A 198 -13.06 14.42 2.98
CA ALA A 198 -13.48 13.16 2.37
C ALA A 198 -12.30 12.44 1.69
N TRP A 199 -11.46 13.16 0.94
CA TRP A 199 -10.26 12.61 0.33
C TRP A 199 -9.24 12.11 1.36
N ALA A 200 -8.96 12.90 2.40
CA ALA A 200 -8.05 12.51 3.47
C ALA A 200 -8.54 11.24 4.19
N CYS A 201 -9.86 11.15 4.45
CA CYS A 201 -10.50 9.97 5.06
C CYS A 201 -10.32 8.70 4.21
N ILE A 202 -10.43 8.80 2.88
CA ILE A 202 -10.19 7.65 1.98
C ILE A 202 -8.76 7.11 2.17
N TYR A 203 -7.76 8.00 2.22
CA TYR A 203 -6.36 7.60 2.44
C TYR A 203 -6.13 7.03 3.83
N ILE A 204 -6.72 7.62 4.88
CA ILE A 204 -6.63 7.09 6.24
C ILE A 204 -7.25 5.68 6.29
N ALA A 205 -8.45 5.50 5.75
CA ALA A 205 -9.11 4.19 5.68
C ALA A 205 -8.24 3.17 4.93
N ALA A 206 -7.64 3.56 3.80
CA ALA A 206 -6.72 2.72 3.05
C ALA A 206 -5.46 2.36 3.85
N PHE A 207 -4.93 3.23 4.71
CA PHE A 207 -3.73 2.93 5.50
C PHE A 207 -4.00 2.08 6.76
N VAL A 208 -5.24 2.06 7.28
CA VAL A 208 -5.57 1.37 8.53
C VAL A 208 -5.19 -0.12 8.54
N PRO A 209 -5.55 -0.96 7.55
CA PRO A 209 -5.16 -2.37 7.56
C PRO A 209 -3.64 -2.58 7.53
N PHE A 210 -2.93 -1.76 6.74
CA PHE A 210 -1.47 -1.78 6.67
C PHE A 210 -0.81 -1.41 8.01
N ILE A 211 -1.30 -0.35 8.67
CA ILE A 211 -0.85 0.05 10.01
C ILE A 211 -1.16 -1.06 11.03
N SER A 212 -2.37 -1.62 11.00
CA SER A 212 -2.77 -2.69 11.91
C SER A 212 -1.83 -3.90 11.81
N ALA A 213 -1.47 -4.30 10.59
CA ALA A 213 -0.55 -5.42 10.35
C ALA A 213 0.84 -5.20 10.99
N ALA A 214 1.32 -3.94 11.07
CA ALA A 214 2.58 -3.63 11.74
C ALA A 214 2.55 -3.88 13.26
N PHE A 215 1.36 -3.89 13.89
CA PHE A 215 1.16 -4.10 15.32
C PHE A 215 0.63 -5.50 15.70
N GLU A 216 0.25 -6.34 14.74
CA GLU A 216 -0.34 -7.66 15.00
C GLU A 216 0.56 -8.58 15.85
N GLY A 217 1.88 -8.51 15.66
CA GLY A 217 2.85 -9.25 16.50
C GLY A 217 2.78 -8.87 17.99
N SER A 218 2.47 -7.61 18.31
CA SER A 218 2.32 -7.12 19.69
C SER A 218 1.00 -7.53 20.33
N ARG A 219 -0.09 -7.57 19.55
CA ARG A 219 -1.44 -7.93 20.04
C ARG A 219 -1.55 -9.41 20.42
N ASN A 220 -0.88 -10.28 19.67
CA ASN A 220 -0.91 -11.72 19.97
C ASN A 220 -0.04 -12.08 21.18
N VAL A 221 1.11 -11.39 21.37
CA VAL A 221 1.95 -11.56 22.56
C VAL A 221 1.27 -11.02 23.82
N SER A 222 0.57 -9.88 23.74
CA SER A 222 -0.18 -9.35 24.89
C SER A 222 -1.39 -10.22 25.24
N LYS A 223 -2.12 -10.75 24.25
CA LYS A 223 -3.18 -11.75 24.47
C LYS A 223 -2.65 -13.01 25.13
N GLN A 224 -1.54 -13.58 24.65
CA GLN A 224 -0.93 -14.80 25.22
C GLN A 224 -0.41 -14.59 26.65
N LYS A 225 0.17 -13.41 26.95
CA LYS A 225 0.54 -13.04 28.33
C LYS A 225 -0.67 -12.85 29.25
N ARG A 226 -1.83 -12.46 28.70
CA ARG A 226 -3.07 -12.26 29.47
C ARG A 226 -3.76 -13.60 29.77
N THR A 227 -3.80 -14.54 28.84
CA THR A 227 -4.30 -15.90 29.07
C THR A 227 -3.42 -16.71 30.02
N THR A 228 -2.10 -16.61 29.93
CA THR A 228 -1.16 -17.28 30.87
C THR A 228 -1.17 -16.69 32.28
N ARG A 229 -1.70 -15.47 32.45
CA ARG A 229 -1.90 -14.82 33.77
C ARG A 229 -3.29 -15.05 34.36
N ASP A 230 -4.21 -15.71 33.65
CA ASP A 230 -5.52 -16.04 34.17
C ASP A 230 -5.42 -17.23 35.13
N PRO A 231 -5.68 -17.05 36.45
CA PRO A 231 -5.57 -18.12 37.42
C PRO A 231 -6.52 -19.30 37.14
N LYS A 232 -7.60 -19.08 36.38
CA LYS A 232 -8.59 -20.11 36.06
C LYS A 232 -8.12 -21.09 34.97
N LEU A 233 -7.14 -20.70 34.16
CA LEU A 233 -6.61 -21.52 33.06
C LEU A 233 -5.34 -22.30 33.42
N LYS A 234 -4.68 -21.97 34.54
CA LYS A 234 -3.54 -22.75 35.08
C LYS A 234 -3.91 -24.16 35.56
N LYS A 235 -5.20 -24.48 35.74
CA LYS A 235 -5.66 -25.80 36.22
C LYS A 235 -5.68 -26.90 35.16
N PHE A 236 -5.34 -26.60 33.90
CA PHE A 236 -5.39 -27.56 32.79
C PHE A 236 -4.02 -27.94 32.20
N GLU A 237 -2.91 -27.53 32.82
CA GLU A 237 -1.60 -28.04 32.44
C GLU A 237 -1.40 -29.43 33.05
N VAL A 238 -1.62 -30.46 32.22
CA VAL A 238 -1.25 -31.84 32.53
C VAL A 238 0.28 -31.92 32.50
N PRO A 239 0.94 -32.40 33.58
CA PRO A 239 2.38 -32.57 33.58
C PRO A 239 2.78 -33.66 32.57
N VAL A 240 3.77 -33.33 31.72
CA VAL A 240 4.49 -34.30 30.89
C VAL A 240 5.54 -34.99 31.75
#